data_AF-A0A941VVA1-F1
#
_entry.id   AF-A0A941VVA1-F1
#
_cell.length_a   1.000
_cell.length_b   1.000
_cell.length_c   1.000
_cell.angle_alpha   90.00
_cell.angle_beta   90.00
_cell.angle_gamma   90.00
#
_symmetry.space_group_name_H-M   'P 1'
#
loop_
_entity.id
_entity.type
_entity.pdbx_description
1 polymer ?
#
loop_
_entity_poly.entity_id
_entity_poly.type
_entity_poly.pdbx_seq_one_letter_code
_entity_poly.pdbx_strand_id
1 'polypeptide(L)'
;MNVSVVVPVYNGARHVRQTLDALARLEPAAGGAVEVVVVDDGSRDETPDIVAGYPFRLIRQANRGPASARNAGWRASTGGVVYFTDSDCIPPPGWIGGLL
;
A
#
# COMPACT_ATOMS: atom_id res chain seq x y z
N MET A 1 0.75 -13.02 12.99
CA MET A 1 0.73 -11.60 13.45
C MET A 1 0.10 -10.75 12.36
N ASN A 2 -0.75 -9.76 12.69
CA ASN A 2 -1.37 -8.90 11.67
C ASN A 2 -0.42 -7.78 11.24
N VAL A 3 -0.30 -7.56 9.94
CA VAL A 3 0.63 -6.59 9.33
C VAL A 3 -0.13 -5.67 8.39
N SER A 4 0.23 -4.39 8.38
CA SER A 4 -0.27 -3.42 7.41
C SER A 4 0.82 -3.00 6.45
N VAL A 5 0.51 -2.94 5.17
CA VAL A 5 1.38 -2.34 4.16
C VAL A 5 0.78 -1.02 3.72
N VAL A 6 1.51 0.07 3.91
CA VAL A 6 1.10 1.42 3.49
C VAL A 6 1.84 1.79 2.20
N VAL A 7 1.08 2.19 1.19
CA VAL A 7 1.59 2.58 -0.13
C VAL A 7 1.13 4.01 -0.45
N PRO A 8 2.00 5.03 -0.33
CA PRO A 8 1.70 6.35 -0.85
C PRO A 8 1.78 6.33 -2.38
N VAL A 9 0.86 7.00 -3.07
CA VAL A 9 0.88 7.15 -4.52
C VAL A 9 0.45 8.55 -4.94
N TYR A 10 1.12 9.11 -5.95
CA TYR A 10 0.71 10.33 -6.64
C TYR A 10 1.08 10.24 -8.12
N ASN A 11 0.09 10.34 -9.01
CA ASN A 11 0.23 10.18 -10.45
C ASN A 11 1.04 8.93 -10.84
N GLY A 12 0.65 7.78 -10.26
CA GLY A 12 1.36 6.51 -10.37
C GLY A 12 0.82 5.56 -11.43
N ALA A 13 -0.13 5.97 -12.28
CA ALA A 13 -0.92 5.06 -13.12
C ALA A 13 -0.06 4.11 -13.98
N ARG A 14 1.12 4.58 -14.43
CA ARG A 14 2.04 3.83 -15.28
C ARG A 14 2.76 2.65 -14.60
N HIS A 15 2.85 2.62 -13.27
CA HIS A 15 3.58 1.54 -12.55
C HIS A 15 2.82 0.95 -11.36
N VAL A 16 1.86 1.67 -10.79
CA VAL A 16 1.17 1.24 -9.55
C VAL A 16 0.58 -0.16 -9.67
N ARG A 17 0.09 -0.54 -10.85
CA ARG A 17 -0.46 -1.87 -11.13
C ARG A 17 0.51 -3.01 -10.75
N GLN A 18 1.79 -2.88 -11.08
CA GLN A 18 2.80 -3.90 -10.81
C GLN A 18 3.03 -4.07 -9.29
N THR A 19 3.07 -2.96 -8.56
CA THR A 19 3.14 -2.97 -7.10
C THR A 19 1.90 -3.62 -6.49
N LEU A 20 0.70 -3.22 -6.93
CA LEU A 20 -0.56 -3.77 -6.40
C LEU A 20 -0.72 -5.27 -6.70
N ASP A 21 -0.30 -5.73 -7.89
CA ASP A 21 -0.30 -7.14 -8.26
C ASP A 21 0.63 -7.97 -7.36
N ALA A 22 1.79 -7.41 -6.98
CA ALA A 22 2.72 -8.06 -6.06
C ALA A 22 2.17 -8.09 -4.64
N LEU A 23 1.58 -6.98 -4.18
CA LEU A 23 0.95 -6.88 -2.86
C LEU A 23 -0.23 -7.84 -2.70
N ALA A 24 -1.01 -8.07 -3.76
CA ALA A 24 -2.15 -8.99 -3.75
C ALA A 24 -1.72 -10.46 -3.58
N ARG A 25 -0.43 -10.76 -3.78
CA ARG A 25 0.17 -12.10 -3.64
C ARG A 25 0.99 -12.24 -2.36
N LEU A 26 1.00 -11.22 -1.49
CA LEU A 26 1.74 -11.30 -0.23
C LEU A 26 1.04 -12.27 0.72
N GLU A 27 1.82 -13.24 1.20
CA GLU A 27 1.40 -14.15 2.23
C GLU A 27 1.74 -13.59 3.62
N PRO A 28 0.83 -13.69 4.60
CA PRO A 28 1.07 -13.25 5.97
C PRO A 28 2.12 -14.11 6.67
N ALA A 29 2.87 -13.50 7.59
CA ALA A 29 3.76 -14.24 8.48
C ALA A 29 2.97 -14.99 9.56
N ALA A 30 3.31 -16.28 9.73
CA ALA A 30 2.84 -17.14 10.84
C ALA A 30 1.31 -17.10 11.06
N GLY A 31 0.52 -17.24 9.99
CA GLY A 31 -0.94 -17.35 10.05
C GLY A 31 -1.68 -16.07 10.46
N GLY A 32 -1.05 -14.90 10.36
CA GLY A 32 -1.72 -13.61 10.52
C GLY A 32 -2.51 -13.16 9.28
N ALA A 33 -2.89 -11.89 9.24
CA ALA A 33 -3.46 -11.26 8.06
C ALA A 33 -2.58 -10.10 7.55
N VAL A 34 -2.64 -9.85 6.24
CA VAL A 34 -2.06 -8.66 5.60
C VAL A 34 -3.20 -7.73 5.21
N GLU A 35 -3.17 -6.50 5.70
CA GLU A 35 -3.98 -5.42 5.14
C GLU A 35 -3.09 -4.51 4.28
N VAL A 36 -3.65 -3.98 3.20
CA VAL A 36 -2.97 -3.01 2.34
C VAL A 36 -3.77 -1.71 2.36
N VAL A 37 -3.10 -0.62 2.69
CA VAL A 37 -3.64 0.74 2.72
C VAL A 37 -2.91 1.56 1.67
N VAL A 38 -3.60 1.87 0.58
CA VAL A 38 -3.09 2.74 -0.47
C VAL A 38 -3.58 4.16 -0.19
N VAL A 39 -2.66 5.12 -0.18
CA VAL A 39 -2.98 6.53 0.03
C VAL A 39 -2.67 7.30 -1.25
N ASP A 40 -3.73 7.66 -1.97
CA ASP A 40 -3.66 8.55 -3.12
C ASP A 40 -3.54 10.01 -2.65
N ASP A 41 -2.39 10.62 -2.90
CA ASP A 41 -2.05 12.00 -2.55
C ASP A 41 -2.54 12.99 -3.63
N GLY A 42 -3.80 12.81 -4.04
CA GLY A 42 -4.50 13.71 -4.95
C GLY A 42 -4.10 13.55 -6.42
N SER A 43 -3.93 12.30 -6.89
CA SER A 43 -3.63 12.04 -8.30
C SER A 43 -4.71 12.58 -9.23
N ARG A 44 -4.25 13.00 -10.41
CA ARG A 44 -5.09 13.54 -11.50
C ARG A 44 -5.13 12.63 -12.73
N ASP A 45 -4.40 11.53 -12.69
CA ASP A 45 -4.43 10.46 -13.68
C ASP A 45 -5.37 9.32 -13.22
N GLU A 46 -5.27 8.17 -13.87
CA GLU A 46 -6.10 6.99 -13.61
C GLU A 46 -5.72 6.22 -12.33
N THR A 47 -4.72 6.68 -11.57
CA THR A 47 -4.26 6.04 -10.32
C THR A 47 -5.40 5.59 -9.39
N PRO A 48 -6.35 6.47 -8.98
CA PRO A 48 -7.40 6.06 -8.04
C PRO A 48 -8.31 4.97 -8.61
N ASP A 49 -8.59 4.99 -9.91
CA ASP A 49 -9.44 3.99 -10.56
C ASP A 49 -8.73 2.64 -10.66
N ILE A 50 -7.42 2.65 -10.95
CA ILE A 50 -6.60 1.44 -10.93
C ILE A 50 -6.59 0.84 -9.52
N VAL A 51 -6.37 1.64 -8.48
CA VAL A 51 -6.32 1.17 -7.09
C VAL A 51 -7.68 0.64 -6.63
N ALA A 52 -8.78 1.29 -7.01
CA ALA A 52 -10.14 0.85 -6.66
C ALA A 52 -10.50 -0.54 -7.23
N GLY A 53 -9.77 -1.01 -8.25
CA GLY A 53 -9.90 -2.38 -8.78
C GLY A 53 -9.28 -3.47 -7.91
N TYR A 54 -8.56 -3.13 -6.85
CA TYR A 54 -7.93 -4.08 -5.94
C TYR A 54 -8.71 -4.18 -4.61
N PRO A 55 -8.62 -5.32 -3.89
CA PRO A 55 -9.28 -5.51 -2.59
C PRO A 55 -8.52 -4.79 -1.46
N PHE A 56 -8.02 -3.59 -1.72
CA PHE A 56 -7.22 -2.79 -0.78
C PHE A 56 -8.01 -1.58 -0.29
N ARG A 57 -7.62 -1.07 0.87
CA ARG A 57 -8.20 0.15 1.39
C ARG A 57 -7.58 1.35 0.68
N LEU A 58 -8.39 2.09 -0.09
CA LEU A 58 -7.98 3.35 -0.71
C LEU A 58 -8.37 4.53 0.18
N ILE A 59 -7.40 5.39 0.48
CA ILE A 59 -7.61 6.70 1.11
C ILE A 59 -7.21 7.77 0.10
N ARG A 60 -8.07 8.77 -0.13
CA ARG A 60 -7.74 9.93 -0.96
C ARG A 60 -7.57 11.16 -0.10
N GLN A 61 -6.54 11.94 -0.38
CA GLN A 61 -6.30 13.25 0.25
C GLN A 61 -5.88 14.29 -0.80
N ALA A 62 -5.95 15.57 -0.44
CA ALA A 62 -5.32 16.61 -1.24
C ALA A 62 -3.79 16.43 -1.22
N ASN A 63 -3.13 16.77 -2.34
CA ASN A 63 -1.68 16.62 -2.46
C ASN A 63 -0.93 17.38 -1.36
N ARG A 64 -0.25 16.64 -0.48
CA ARG A 64 0.51 17.17 0.67
C ARG A 64 1.87 16.48 0.82
N GLY A 65 2.28 15.72 -0.18
CA GLY A 65 3.55 15.03 -0.25
C GLY A 65 3.52 13.63 0.39
N PRO A 66 4.54 12.80 0.07
CA PRO A 66 4.58 11.39 0.45
C PRO A 66 4.62 11.16 1.96
N ALA A 67 5.24 12.05 2.73
CA ALA A 67 5.25 11.95 4.19
C ALA A 67 3.84 12.11 4.80
N SER A 68 3.04 13.05 4.27
CA SER A 68 1.65 13.23 4.68
C SER A 68 0.82 11.99 4.34
N ALA A 69 1.00 11.45 3.13
CA ALA A 69 0.32 10.24 2.68
C ALA A 69 0.68 9.01 3.54
N ARG A 70 1.96 8.75 3.81
CA ARG A 70 2.40 7.67 4.71
C ARG A 70 1.81 7.83 6.12
N ASN A 71 1.79 9.05 6.64
CA ASN A 71 1.20 9.35 7.95
C ASN A 71 -0.31 9.13 8.01
N ALA A 72 -1.04 9.40 6.91
CA ALA A 72 -2.46 9.08 6.82
C ALA A 72 -2.69 7.57 6.78
N GLY A 73 -1.87 6.84 6.01
CA GLY A 73 -1.93 5.38 5.91
C GLY A 73 -1.64 4.69 7.25
N TRP A 74 -0.54 5.07 7.91
CA TRP A 74 -0.17 4.57 9.24
C TRP A 74 -1.31 4.72 10.27
N ARG A 75 -1.96 5.90 10.31
CA ARG A 75 -3.06 6.12 11.26
C ARG A 75 -4.31 5.31 10.95
N ALA A 76 -4.48 4.88 9.71
CA ALA A 76 -5.59 4.05 9.29
C ALA A 76 -5.31 2.54 9.42
N SER A 77 -4.06 2.16 9.66
CA SER A 77 -3.61 0.79 9.87
C SER A 77 -4.10 0.21 11.20
N THR A 78 -4.38 -1.09 11.20
CA THR A 78 -4.85 -1.92 12.31
C THR A 78 -3.89 -3.07 12.67
N GLY A 79 -2.91 -3.34 11.82
CA GLY A 79 -1.84 -4.31 12.07
C GLY A 79 -0.92 -3.90 13.22
N GLY A 80 -0.33 -4.90 13.88
CA GLY A 80 0.63 -4.68 14.98
C GLY A 80 2.00 -4.20 14.48
N VAL A 81 2.28 -4.37 13.19
CA VAL A 81 3.48 -3.88 12.50
C VAL A 81 3.05 -3.23 11.19
N VAL A 82 3.66 -2.09 10.84
CA VAL A 82 3.39 -1.38 9.60
C VAL A 82 4.64 -1.28 8.74
N TYR A 83 4.51 -1.79 7.52
CA TYR A 83 5.50 -1.71 6.46
C TYR A 83 5.14 -0.59 5.50
N PHE A 84 6.16 0.04 4.94
CA PHE A 84 6.01 1.03 3.88
C PHE A 84 6.69 0.51 2.61
N THR A 85 6.05 0.69 1.48
CA THR A 85 6.67 0.52 0.15
C THR A 85 6.13 1.57 -0.79
N ASP A 86 6.93 1.97 -1.78
CA ASP A 86 6.53 2.99 -2.74
C ASP A 86 5.70 2.37 -3.88
N SER A 87 4.88 3.19 -4.54
CA SER A 87 3.96 2.77 -5.60
C SER A 87 4.62 2.30 -6.91
N ASP A 88 5.94 2.28 -6.95
CA ASP A 88 6.79 1.81 -8.06
C ASP A 88 7.76 0.70 -7.63
N CYS A 89 7.60 0.17 -6.41
CA CYS A 89 8.37 -0.95 -5.89
C CYS A 89 7.61 -2.27 -6.02
N ILE A 90 8.33 -3.37 -6.24
CA ILE A 90 7.76 -4.72 -6.32
C ILE A 90 8.28 -5.52 -5.12
N PRO A 91 7.48 -5.69 -4.05
CA PRO A 91 7.86 -6.54 -2.94
C PRO A 91 8.09 -7.99 -3.40
N PRO A 92 9.22 -8.61 -3.03
CA PRO A 92 9.46 -10.02 -3.38
C PRO A 92 8.57 -10.96 -2.55
N PRO A 93 8.38 -12.22 -2.98
CA PRO A 93 7.77 -13.24 -2.15
C PRO A 93 8.47 -13.37 -0.79
N GLY A 94 7.70 -13.57 0.29
CA GLY A 94 8.25 -13.70 1.64
C GLY A 94 8.71 -12.39 2.29
N TRP A 95 8.50 -11.23 1.65
CA TRP A 95 8.94 -9.92 2.14
C TRP A 95 8.52 -9.62 3.59
N ILE A 96 7.29 -9.98 3.98
CA ILE A 96 6.80 -9.76 5.36
C ILE A 96 7.43 -10.76 6.34
N GLY A 97 7.54 -12.04 5.96
CA GLY A 97 8.03 -13.10 6.85
C GLY A 97 9.55 -13.11 7.07
N GLY A 98 10.33 -12.52 6.17
CA GLY A 98 11.80 -12.47 6.28
C GLY A 98 12.35 -11.35 7.17
N LEU A 99 11.49 -10.46 7.68
CA LEU A 99 11.87 -9.26 8.44
C LEU A 99 11.36 -9.26 9.89
N LEU A 100 10.62 -10.30 10.31
CA LEU A 100 10.13 -10.53 11.67
C LEU A 100 10.84 -11.74 12.28
#